data_AF-R0HD22-F1
#
_entry.id   AF-R0HD22-F1
#
_cell.length_a   1.000
_cell.length_b   1.000
_cell.length_c   1.000
_cell.angle_alpha   90.00
_cell.angle_beta   90.00
_cell.angle_gamma   90.00
#
_symmetry.space_group_name_H-M   'P 1'
#
loop_
_entity.id
_entity.type
_entity.pdbx_description
1 polymer ?
#
loop_
_entity_poly.entity_id
_entity_poly.type
_entity_poly.pdbx_seq_one_letter_code
_entity_poly.pdbx_strand_id
1 'polypeptide(L)'
;MDEFEGLKREIERLVNMVDPKKDECQEKRVIEEEVSASRSVVVGFLEDEIDRKEEVLLNAIIRLMKIYSELDQPLDERRYLGLLQVDEMRAACLGHKVTTVNETDEQASERADLIRSFWQQKIAESSELVSEGEEVPFKPYDPSALEALKASSGEKVYRLVRRGFREVRVAVRLRVLLKPWNLEQGRESTIEGYV
;
A
#
# COMPACT_ATOMS: atom_id res chain seq x y z
N MET A 1 -61.36 -27.17 20.39
CA MET A 1 -60.27 -26.57 21.19
C MET A 1 -58.96 -27.33 21.03
N ASP A 2 -58.97 -28.64 20.76
CA ASP A 2 -57.75 -29.47 20.62
C ASP A 2 -56.88 -29.20 19.38
N GLU A 3 -57.46 -28.81 18.25
CA GLU A 3 -56.70 -28.58 17.01
C GLU A 3 -55.78 -27.34 17.09
N PHE A 4 -56.20 -26.32 17.85
CA PHE A 4 -55.44 -25.08 18.02
C PHE A 4 -54.20 -25.29 18.91
N GLU A 5 -54.32 -26.14 19.94
CA GLU A 5 -53.18 -26.55 20.77
C GLU A 5 -52.24 -27.55 20.07
N GLY A 6 -52.75 -28.29 19.09
CA GLY A 6 -51.92 -29.08 18.17
C GLY A 6 -51.06 -28.20 17.27
N LEU A 7 -51.67 -27.16 16.67
CA LEU A 7 -50.94 -26.20 15.82
C LEU A 7 -49.88 -25.43 16.59
N LYS A 8 -50.19 -25.00 17.82
CA LYS A 8 -49.28 -24.22 18.65
C LYS A 8 -48.02 -25.01 19.01
N ARG A 9 -48.17 -26.29 19.37
CA ARG A 9 -47.05 -27.20 19.62
C ARG A 9 -46.21 -27.46 18.38
N GLU A 10 -46.82 -27.57 17.21
CA GLU A 10 -46.09 -27.78 15.96
C GLU A 10 -45.29 -26.53 15.54
N ILE A 11 -45.86 -25.34 15.76
CA ILE A 11 -45.16 -24.07 15.54
C ILE A 11 -43.97 -23.93 16.51
N GLU A 12 -44.14 -24.21 17.80
CA GLU A 12 -43.02 -24.20 18.77
C GLU A 12 -41.92 -25.20 18.39
N ARG A 13 -42.30 -26.37 17.88
CA ARG A 13 -41.35 -27.40 17.42
C ARG A 13 -40.54 -26.92 16.20
N LEU A 14 -41.19 -26.29 15.24
CA LEU A 14 -40.55 -25.72 14.05
C LEU A 14 -39.64 -24.53 14.40
N VAL A 15 -40.07 -23.67 15.33
CA VAL A 15 -39.25 -22.55 15.83
C VAL A 15 -37.99 -23.09 16.52
N ASN A 16 -38.13 -24.09 17.39
CA ASN A 16 -37.00 -24.74 18.08
C ASN A 16 -36.09 -25.54 17.13
N MET A 17 -36.55 -25.94 15.94
CA MET A 17 -35.71 -26.55 14.90
C MET A 17 -34.96 -25.54 14.03
N VAL A 18 -35.44 -24.29 13.99
CA VAL A 18 -34.79 -23.19 13.25
C VAL A 18 -33.72 -22.50 14.10
N ASP A 19 -33.89 -22.42 15.43
CA ASP A 19 -32.89 -21.87 16.36
C ASP A 19 -31.50 -22.54 16.30
N PRO A 20 -31.34 -23.88 16.29
CA PRO A 20 -30.01 -24.50 16.20
C PRO A 20 -29.31 -24.19 14.87
N LYS A 21 -30.06 -23.99 13.78
CA LYS A 21 -29.50 -23.55 12.48
C LYS A 21 -29.12 -22.07 12.49
N LYS A 22 -29.77 -21.26 13.32
CA LYS A 22 -29.48 -19.84 13.50
C LYS A 22 -28.21 -19.65 14.33
N ASP A 23 -28.04 -20.48 15.37
CA ASP A 23 -26.83 -20.54 16.20
C ASP A 23 -25.63 -21.06 15.39
N GLU A 24 -25.76 -22.14 14.61
CA GLU A 24 -24.69 -22.60 13.70
C GLU A 24 -24.31 -21.54 12.64
N CYS A 25 -25.27 -20.72 12.20
CA CYS A 25 -25.03 -19.64 11.23
C CYS A 25 -24.35 -18.43 11.88
N GLN A 26 -24.67 -18.13 13.15
CA GLN A 26 -23.99 -17.10 13.92
C GLN A 26 -22.57 -17.54 14.29
N GLU A 27 -22.38 -18.77 14.75
CA GLU A 27 -21.08 -19.33 15.11
C GLU A 27 -20.14 -19.40 13.90
N LYS A 28 -20.64 -19.79 12.71
CA LYS A 28 -19.87 -19.72 11.46
C LYS A 28 -19.44 -18.30 11.10
N ARG A 29 -20.31 -17.29 11.28
CA ARG A 29 -19.95 -15.89 11.01
C ARG A 29 -18.90 -15.37 11.97
N VAL A 30 -19.00 -15.72 13.25
CA VAL A 30 -18.01 -15.35 14.28
C VAL A 30 -16.65 -15.97 13.95
N ILE A 31 -16.62 -17.25 13.56
CA ILE A 31 -15.39 -17.93 13.15
C ILE A 31 -14.82 -17.31 11.86
N GLU A 32 -15.65 -16.96 10.88
CA GLU A 32 -15.20 -16.28 9.66
C GLU A 32 -14.65 -14.87 9.95
N GLU A 33 -15.25 -14.11 10.85
CA GLU A 33 -14.74 -12.81 11.32
C GLU A 33 -13.43 -12.97 12.10
N GLU A 34 -13.31 -13.95 12.98
CA GLU A 34 -12.10 -14.20 13.77
C GLU A 34 -10.94 -14.71 12.91
N VAL A 35 -11.22 -15.58 11.95
CA VAL A 35 -10.23 -16.08 10.97
C VAL A 35 -9.81 -14.98 10.00
N SER A 36 -10.75 -14.13 9.54
CA SER A 36 -10.43 -13.01 8.65
C SER A 36 -9.61 -11.93 9.38
N ALA A 37 -9.96 -11.59 10.63
CA ALA A 37 -9.19 -10.70 11.47
C ALA A 37 -7.78 -11.24 11.74
N SER A 38 -7.66 -12.52 12.13
CA SER A 38 -6.37 -13.17 12.38
C SER A 38 -5.50 -13.21 11.11
N ARG A 39 -6.09 -13.52 9.95
CA ARG A 39 -5.38 -13.51 8.66
C ARG A 39 -4.94 -12.10 8.28
N SER A 40 -5.76 -11.08 8.52
CA SER A 40 -5.41 -9.68 8.26
C SER A 40 -4.21 -9.23 9.10
N VAL A 41 -4.15 -9.64 10.37
CA VAL A 41 -3.02 -9.32 11.26
C VAL A 41 -1.73 -9.99 10.78
N VAL A 42 -1.78 -11.27 10.40
CA VAL A 42 -0.61 -12.00 9.89
C VAL A 42 -0.11 -11.41 8.57
N VAL A 43 -1.02 -11.05 7.65
CA VAL A 43 -0.66 -10.42 6.37
C VAL A 43 0.04 -9.08 6.63
N GLY A 44 -0.50 -8.23 7.50
CA GLY A 44 0.13 -6.95 7.84
C GLY A 44 1.53 -7.11 8.45
N PHE A 45 1.74 -8.12 9.30
CA PHE A 45 3.06 -8.42 9.85
C PHE A 45 4.06 -8.86 8.76
N LEU A 46 3.65 -9.76 7.85
CA LEU A 46 4.50 -10.23 6.76
C LEU A 46 4.86 -9.10 5.79
N GLU A 47 3.89 -8.26 5.49
CA GLU A 47 4.08 -7.06 4.70
C GLU A 47 5.10 -6.09 5.33
N ASP A 48 5.02 -5.85 6.64
CA ASP A 48 6.00 -5.03 7.36
C ASP A 48 7.40 -5.66 7.40
N GLU A 49 7.49 -6.99 7.47
CA GLU A 49 8.76 -7.72 7.38
C GLU A 49 9.37 -7.61 5.98
N ILE A 50 8.56 -7.76 4.93
CA ILE A 50 8.99 -7.58 3.53
C ILE A 50 9.59 -6.20 3.35
N ASP A 51 8.88 -5.15 3.79
CA ASP A 51 9.38 -3.80 3.63
C ASP A 51 10.68 -3.56 4.41
N ARG A 52 10.81 -4.11 5.63
CA ARG A 52 12.07 -4.05 6.39
C ARG A 52 13.23 -4.69 5.62
N LYS A 53 13.00 -5.84 4.97
CA LYS A 53 14.02 -6.50 4.14
C LYS A 53 14.34 -5.70 2.88
N GLU A 54 13.33 -5.18 2.19
CA GLU A 54 13.52 -4.34 1.00
C GLU A 54 14.27 -3.04 1.33
N GLU A 55 14.08 -2.48 2.52
CA GLU A 55 14.80 -1.30 2.99
C GLU A 55 16.29 -1.59 3.22
N VAL A 56 16.60 -2.71 3.86
CA VAL A 56 17.97 -3.18 4.06
C VAL A 56 18.67 -3.40 2.72
N LEU A 57 17.98 -4.05 1.77
CA LEU A 57 18.50 -4.28 0.43
C LEU A 57 18.74 -2.96 -0.32
N LEU A 58 17.78 -2.04 -0.31
CA LEU A 58 17.91 -0.74 -0.96
C LEU A 58 19.06 0.08 -0.37
N ASN A 59 19.24 0.06 0.95
CA ASN A 59 20.36 0.70 1.62
C ASN A 59 21.70 0.10 1.18
N ALA A 60 21.80 -1.23 1.11
CA ALA A 60 23.00 -1.91 0.61
C ALA A 60 23.31 -1.55 -0.84
N ILE A 61 22.31 -1.53 -1.73
CA ILE A 61 22.45 -1.12 -3.13
C ILE A 61 23.00 0.29 -3.23
N ILE A 62 22.40 1.25 -2.52
CA ILE A 62 22.84 2.66 -2.58
C ILE A 62 24.25 2.82 -2.01
N ARG A 63 24.61 2.11 -0.94
CA ARG A 63 25.98 2.11 -0.41
C ARG A 63 26.98 1.55 -1.41
N LEU A 64 26.63 0.47 -2.11
CA LEU A 64 27.48 -0.11 -3.15
C LEU A 64 27.68 0.87 -4.31
N MET A 65 26.63 1.54 -4.77
CA MET A 65 26.73 2.58 -5.80
C MET A 65 27.62 3.75 -5.36
N LYS A 66 27.56 4.15 -4.08
CA LYS A 66 28.47 5.18 -3.54
C LYS A 66 29.94 4.76 -3.56
N ILE A 67 30.23 3.48 -3.36
CA ILE A 67 31.60 2.94 -3.33
C ILE A 67 32.11 2.70 -4.75
N TYR A 68 31.23 2.18 -5.62
CA TYR A 68 31.54 1.81 -6.99
C TYR A 68 30.64 2.63 -7.93
N SER A 69 31.04 3.88 -8.17
CA SER A 69 30.33 4.78 -9.09
C SER A 69 30.26 4.26 -10.54
N GLU A 70 31.11 3.28 -10.89
CA GLU A 70 31.11 2.61 -12.19
C GLU A 70 30.02 1.53 -12.33
N LEU A 71 29.34 1.15 -11.24
CA LEU A 71 28.16 0.27 -11.26
C LEU A 71 26.89 1.00 -11.72
N ASP A 72 27.02 2.21 -12.25
CA ASP A 72 25.93 3.02 -12.79
C ASP A 72 25.34 2.34 -14.04
N GLN A 73 24.36 1.47 -13.83
CA GLN A 73 23.06 1.33 -14.52
C GLN A 73 22.45 -0.07 -14.25
N PRO A 74 21.10 -0.23 -14.13
CA PRO A 74 20.01 0.72 -14.32
C PRO A 74 19.07 0.74 -13.09
N LEU A 75 19.39 1.51 -12.06
CA LEU A 75 18.29 2.24 -11.42
C LEU A 75 18.01 3.36 -12.42
N ASP A 76 17.03 3.13 -13.29
CA ASP A 76 16.56 4.04 -14.35
C ASP A 76 16.94 5.48 -13.99
N GLU A 77 17.81 6.13 -14.75
CA GLU A 77 18.50 7.39 -14.41
C GLU A 77 17.53 8.57 -14.18
N ARG A 78 16.23 8.30 -14.37
CA ARG A 78 15.05 9.13 -14.13
C ARG A 78 14.38 8.86 -12.76
N ARG A 79 14.88 7.91 -11.97
CA ARG A 79 14.21 7.39 -10.78
C ARG A 79 14.72 8.09 -9.53
N TYR A 80 14.03 9.17 -9.20
CA TYR A 80 14.08 9.77 -7.88
C TYR A 80 13.55 8.77 -6.84
N LEU A 81 14.34 8.49 -5.80
CA LEU A 81 13.86 7.69 -4.66
C LEU A 81 12.63 8.37 -4.05
N GLY A 82 11.54 7.62 -3.95
CA GLY A 82 10.30 8.14 -3.40
C GLY A 82 9.38 8.82 -4.39
N LEU A 83 9.76 8.88 -5.67
CA LEU A 83 8.88 9.41 -6.72
C LEU A 83 7.97 8.31 -7.25
N LEU A 84 6.68 8.58 -7.21
CA LEU A 84 5.65 7.81 -7.87
C LEU A 84 5.64 8.18 -9.37
N GLN A 85 6.14 7.27 -10.20
CA GLN A 85 6.20 7.44 -11.65
C GLN A 85 4.79 7.46 -12.25
N VAL A 86 4.52 8.44 -13.11
CA VAL A 86 3.20 8.63 -13.74
C VAL A 86 2.77 7.38 -14.50
N ASP A 87 3.67 6.84 -15.33
CA ASP A 87 3.37 5.70 -16.18
C ASP A 87 3.12 4.42 -15.38
N GLU A 88 3.88 4.20 -14.29
CA GLU A 88 3.65 3.07 -13.39
C GLU A 88 2.30 3.17 -12.67
N MET A 89 1.93 4.37 -12.21
CA MET A 89 0.66 4.62 -11.52
C MET A 89 -0.53 4.45 -12.45
N ARG A 90 -0.44 4.99 -13.68
CA ARG A 90 -1.48 4.84 -14.70
C ARG A 90 -1.63 3.38 -15.11
N ALA A 91 -0.53 2.67 -15.37
CA ALA A 91 -0.56 1.24 -15.68
C ALA A 91 -1.14 0.40 -14.53
N ALA A 92 -0.88 0.79 -13.27
CA ALA A 92 -1.44 0.11 -12.11
C ALA A 92 -2.95 0.33 -11.98
N CYS A 93 -3.44 1.55 -12.21
CA CYS A 93 -4.87 1.86 -12.18
C CYS A 93 -5.62 1.22 -13.35
N LEU A 94 -5.04 1.22 -14.56
CA LEU A 94 -5.61 0.55 -15.74
C LEU A 94 -5.71 -0.97 -15.55
N GLY A 95 -4.73 -1.57 -14.88
CA GLY A 95 -4.76 -3.00 -14.51
C GLY A 95 -5.78 -3.34 -13.42
N HIS A 96 -6.34 -2.33 -12.75
CA HIS A 96 -7.37 -2.47 -11.73
C HIS A 96 -8.51 -1.48 -12.00
N LYS A 97 -9.25 -1.71 -13.08
CA LYS A 97 -10.48 -0.97 -13.36
C LYS A 97 -11.49 -1.25 -12.28
N VAL A 98 -12.09 -0.21 -11.72
CA VAL A 98 -13.13 -0.34 -10.70
C VAL A 98 -14.37 -0.95 -11.37
N THR A 99 -14.57 -2.24 -11.17
CA THR A 99 -15.58 -3.06 -11.88
C THR A 99 -17.01 -2.60 -11.67
N THR A 100 -17.27 -1.83 -10.62
CA THR A 100 -18.60 -1.32 -10.29
C THR A 100 -19.02 -0.11 -11.13
N VAL A 101 -18.10 0.56 -11.84
CA VAL A 101 -18.36 1.86 -12.47
C VAL A 101 -18.22 1.86 -14.00
N ASN A 102 -17.86 0.73 -14.64
CA ASN A 102 -17.51 0.69 -16.08
C ASN A 102 -16.54 1.84 -16.45
N GLU A 103 -15.48 1.97 -15.66
CA GLU A 103 -14.47 3.02 -15.78
C GLU A 103 -13.79 3.00 -17.16
N THR A 104 -13.72 4.16 -17.84
CA THR A 104 -12.97 4.33 -19.09
C THR A 104 -11.46 4.42 -18.84
N ASP A 105 -10.64 4.26 -19.88
CA ASP A 105 -9.18 4.39 -19.76
C ASP A 105 -8.77 5.83 -19.39
N GLU A 106 -9.50 6.85 -19.85
CA GLU A 106 -9.26 8.23 -19.42
C GLU A 106 -9.57 8.41 -17.93
N GLN A 107 -10.71 7.89 -17.45
CA GLN A 107 -11.09 7.98 -16.03
C GLN A 107 -10.08 7.27 -15.11
N ALA A 108 -9.61 6.09 -15.51
CA ALA A 108 -8.57 5.37 -14.78
C ALA A 108 -7.23 6.14 -14.74
N SER A 109 -6.91 6.88 -15.81
CA SER A 109 -5.72 7.74 -15.88
C SER A 109 -5.85 8.98 -15.01
N GLU A 110 -7.00 9.65 -15.02
CA GLU A 110 -7.29 10.78 -14.13
C GLU A 110 -7.23 10.37 -12.66
N ARG A 111 -7.82 9.22 -12.32
CA ARG A 111 -7.72 8.63 -10.98
C ARG A 111 -6.28 8.35 -10.60
N ALA A 112 -5.48 7.79 -11.49
CA ALA A 112 -4.05 7.56 -11.24
C ALA A 112 -3.30 8.85 -10.92
N ASP A 113 -3.58 9.93 -11.66
CA ASP A 113 -2.94 11.23 -11.46
C ASP A 113 -3.33 11.88 -10.12
N LEU A 114 -4.60 11.74 -9.72
CA LEU A 114 -5.10 12.20 -8.42
C LEU A 114 -4.45 11.44 -7.26
N ILE A 115 -4.47 10.11 -7.32
CA ILE A 115 -3.84 9.23 -6.32
C ILE A 115 -2.34 9.57 -6.22
N ARG A 116 -1.65 9.62 -7.36
CA ARG A 116 -0.22 9.93 -7.42
C ARG A 116 0.07 11.26 -6.76
N SER A 117 -0.66 12.32 -7.10
CA SER A 117 -0.40 13.66 -6.56
C SER A 117 -0.59 13.71 -5.04
N PHE A 118 -1.68 13.12 -4.54
CA PHE A 118 -1.95 13.03 -3.11
C PHE A 118 -0.85 12.28 -2.35
N TRP A 119 -0.51 11.06 -2.82
CA TRP A 119 0.48 10.24 -2.13
C TRP A 119 1.91 10.74 -2.32
N GLN A 120 2.24 11.34 -3.45
CA GLN A 120 3.54 11.97 -3.67
C GLN A 120 3.80 13.07 -2.65
N GLN A 121 2.78 13.89 -2.36
CA GLN A 121 2.87 14.92 -1.34
C GLN A 121 3.11 14.28 0.04
N LYS A 122 2.36 13.25 0.41
CA LYS A 122 2.55 12.55 1.69
C LYS A 122 3.92 11.90 1.83
N ILE A 123 4.43 11.32 0.74
CA ILE A 123 5.77 10.75 0.69
C ILE A 123 6.82 11.85 0.88
N ALA A 124 6.67 13.01 0.23
CA ALA A 124 7.57 14.14 0.41
C ALA A 124 7.54 14.68 1.85
N GLU A 125 6.35 14.90 2.41
CA GLU A 125 6.14 15.33 3.81
C GLU A 125 6.81 14.35 4.81
N SER A 126 6.81 13.05 4.52
CA SER A 126 7.43 12.05 5.39
C SER A 126 8.94 12.20 5.52
N SER A 127 9.62 12.87 4.57
CA SER A 127 11.06 13.10 4.63
C SER A 127 11.47 13.98 5.82
N GLU A 128 10.61 14.91 6.22
CA GLU A 128 10.82 15.83 7.35
C GLU A 128 10.68 15.12 8.70
N LEU A 129 9.95 14.01 8.74
CA LEU A 129 9.68 13.23 9.95
C LEU A 129 10.79 12.22 10.27
N VAL A 130 11.72 11.98 9.35
CA VAL A 130 12.82 11.05 9.55
C VAL A 130 13.95 11.74 10.31
N SER A 131 13.85 11.77 11.64
CA SER A 131 14.91 12.25 12.53
C SER A 131 16.16 11.37 12.43
N GLU A 132 17.35 11.99 12.37
CA GLU A 132 18.62 11.28 12.36
C GLU A 132 18.79 10.46 13.65
N GLY A 133 18.69 9.14 13.54
CA GLY A 133 19.11 8.21 14.60
C GLY A 133 18.00 7.49 15.35
N GLU A 134 16.72 7.83 15.14
CA GLU A 134 15.63 7.04 15.72
C GLU A 134 15.25 5.88 14.79
N GLU A 135 14.89 4.74 15.38
CA GLU A 135 14.05 3.73 14.73
C GLU A 135 12.66 4.36 14.53
N VAL A 136 12.57 5.32 13.61
CA VAL A 136 11.30 5.94 13.21
C VAL A 136 10.32 4.81 12.93
N PRO A 137 9.09 4.86 13.46
CA PRO A 137 8.10 3.82 13.19
C PRO A 137 8.01 3.62 11.69
N PHE A 138 8.02 2.34 11.28
CA PHE A 138 8.09 1.90 9.89
C PHE A 138 7.01 2.55 8.99
N LYS A 139 5.92 3.03 9.61
CA LYS A 139 4.72 3.58 8.97
C LYS A 139 4.60 5.09 9.26
N PRO A 140 5.23 5.99 8.47
CA PRO A 140 4.99 7.43 8.55
C PRO A 140 3.64 7.86 7.95
N TYR A 141 2.78 6.90 7.64
CA TYR A 141 1.48 7.07 6.99
C TYR A 141 0.40 6.38 7.82
N ASP A 142 -0.84 6.86 7.71
CA ASP A 142 -2.01 6.21 8.30
C ASP A 142 -2.25 4.85 7.61
N PRO A 143 -2.14 3.70 8.33
CA PRO A 143 -2.39 2.38 7.77
C PRO A 143 -3.81 2.25 7.20
N SER A 144 -4.79 2.93 7.80
CA SER A 144 -6.20 2.85 7.40
C SER A 144 -6.41 3.48 6.03
N ALA A 145 -5.76 4.62 5.76
CA ALA A 145 -5.79 5.27 4.47
C ALA A 145 -5.14 4.40 3.36
N LEU A 146 -4.10 3.65 3.72
CA LEU A 146 -3.41 2.77 2.78
C LEU A 146 -4.23 1.50 2.49
N GLU A 147 -4.90 0.91 3.48
CA GLU A 147 -5.83 -0.20 3.26
C GLU A 147 -7.06 0.22 2.44
N ALA A 148 -7.59 1.43 2.67
CA ALA A 148 -8.64 2.00 1.83
C ALA A 148 -8.17 2.19 0.37
N LEU A 149 -6.91 2.58 0.16
CA LEU A 149 -6.31 2.65 -1.18
C LEU A 149 -6.22 1.27 -1.84
N LYS A 150 -5.79 0.25 -1.10
CA LYS A 150 -5.73 -1.14 -1.57
C LYS A 150 -7.09 -1.65 -2.02
N ALA A 151 -8.14 -1.37 -1.24
CA ALA A 151 -9.51 -1.76 -1.56
C ALA A 151 -10.09 -1.02 -2.76
N SER A 152 -9.78 0.28 -2.92
CA SER A 152 -10.38 1.14 -3.96
C SER A 152 -9.62 1.15 -5.29
N SER A 153 -8.31 0.99 -5.25
CA SER A 153 -7.40 1.20 -6.40
C SER A 153 -6.50 0.01 -6.69
N GLY A 154 -6.58 -1.04 -5.87
CA GLY A 154 -5.92 -2.31 -6.09
C GLY A 154 -4.54 -2.43 -5.45
N GLU A 155 -4.11 -3.67 -5.32
CA GLU A 155 -2.86 -4.10 -4.68
C GLU A 155 -1.60 -3.46 -5.31
N LYS A 156 -1.60 -3.26 -6.63
CA LYS A 156 -0.42 -2.72 -7.32
C LYS A 156 -0.19 -1.24 -6.98
N VAL A 157 -1.25 -0.45 -6.91
CA VAL A 157 -1.21 0.96 -6.49
C VAL A 157 -0.74 1.06 -5.04
N TYR A 158 -1.30 0.22 -4.17
CA TYR A 158 -0.90 0.09 -2.77
C TYR A 158 0.61 -0.17 -2.61
N ARG A 159 1.16 -1.14 -3.34
CA ARG A 159 2.60 -1.46 -3.29
C ARG A 159 3.48 -0.32 -3.79
N LEU A 160 3.06 0.40 -4.83
CA LEU A 160 3.82 1.56 -5.34
C LEU A 160 3.93 2.67 -4.29
N VAL A 161 2.86 2.95 -3.56
CA VAL A 161 2.86 3.94 -2.48
C VAL A 161 3.78 3.51 -1.34
N ARG A 162 3.70 2.24 -0.88
CA ARG A 162 4.61 1.70 0.15
C ARG A 162 6.08 1.79 -0.27
N ARG A 163 6.36 1.42 -1.52
CA ARG A 163 7.69 1.55 -2.12
C ARG A 163 8.19 3.00 -2.02
N GLY A 164 7.35 3.97 -2.36
CA GLY A 164 7.70 5.39 -2.29
C GLY A 164 8.12 5.83 -0.88
N PHE A 165 7.36 5.49 0.16
CA PHE A 165 7.72 5.80 1.54
C PHE A 165 9.03 5.16 1.98
N ARG A 166 9.24 3.88 1.61
CA ARG A 166 10.49 3.17 1.92
C ARG A 166 11.68 3.83 1.23
N GLU A 167 11.55 4.17 -0.05
CA GLU A 167 12.61 4.82 -0.83
C GLU A 167 12.99 6.18 -0.23
N VAL A 168 12.03 7.03 0.16
CA VAL A 168 12.31 8.31 0.85
C VAL A 168 13.04 8.09 2.16
N ARG A 169 12.62 7.12 2.97
CA ARG A 169 13.28 6.85 4.25
C ARG A 169 14.75 6.46 4.07
N VAL A 170 15.06 5.63 3.07
CA VAL A 170 16.45 5.28 2.75
C VAL A 170 17.22 6.49 2.22
N ALA A 171 16.58 7.30 1.36
CA ALA A 171 17.16 8.54 0.82
C ALA A 171 17.58 9.50 1.94
N VAL A 172 16.70 9.77 2.91
CA VAL A 172 16.99 10.64 4.06
C VAL A 172 18.11 10.04 4.92
N ARG A 173 18.02 8.77 5.30
CA ARG A 173 19.02 8.11 6.17
C ARG A 173 20.42 8.10 5.56
N LEU A 174 20.53 7.94 4.25
CA LEU A 174 21.81 7.94 3.55
C LEU A 174 22.26 9.33 3.09
N ARG A 175 21.47 10.37 3.39
CA ARG A 175 21.64 11.73 2.88
C ARG A 175 21.84 11.73 1.36
N VAL A 176 21.08 10.88 0.66
CA VAL A 176 21.07 10.77 -0.79
C VAL A 176 19.80 11.43 -1.29
N LEU A 177 19.94 12.65 -1.82
CA LEU A 177 19.02 13.14 -2.82
C LEU A 177 19.53 12.59 -4.14
N LEU A 178 18.91 11.55 -4.71
CA LEU A 178 19.18 11.22 -6.11
C LEU A 178 18.61 12.38 -6.94
N LYS A 179 19.43 13.42 -7.13
CA LYS A 179 19.20 14.49 -8.10
C LYS A 179 19.33 13.89 -9.50
N PRO A 180 18.70 14.48 -10.53
CA PRO A 180 18.84 13.95 -11.88
C PRO A 180 20.31 13.92 -12.24
N TRP A 181 20.79 12.84 -12.83
CA TRP A 181 22.14 12.77 -13.35
C TRP A 181 22.16 13.46 -14.71
N ASN A 182 23.07 14.41 -14.90
CA ASN A 182 23.27 15.03 -16.21
C ASN A 182 24.16 14.10 -17.05
N LEU A 183 23.53 13.34 -17.94
CA LEU A 183 24.21 12.36 -18.79
C LEU A 183 25.19 13.00 -19.79
N GLU A 184 24.93 14.22 -20.25
CA GLU A 184 25.83 14.93 -21.15
C GLU A 184 27.14 15.34 -20.47
N GLN A 185 27.06 15.61 -19.16
CA GLN A 185 28.19 16.13 -18.38
C GLN A 185 28.81 15.09 -17.44
N GLY A 186 28.25 13.87 -17.37
CA GLY A 186 28.73 12.79 -16.52
C GLY A 186 28.81 13.18 -15.04
N ARG A 187 27.87 14.03 -14.58
CA ARG A 187 27.85 14.55 -13.20
C ARG A 187 26.43 14.75 -12.71
N GLU A 188 26.26 14.85 -11.40
CA GLU A 188 25.00 15.26 -10.77
C GLU A 188 24.48 16.57 -11.41
N SER A 189 23.20 16.61 -11.80
CA SER A 189 22.60 17.84 -12.32
C SER A 189 22.43 18.82 -11.15
N THR A 190 23.26 19.85 -11.14
CA THR A 190 23.03 21.05 -10.34
C THR A 190 21.77 21.73 -10.88
N ILE A 191 20.66 21.68 -10.14
CA ILE A 191 19.62 22.70 -10.29
C ILE A 191 20.23 23.97 -9.71
N GLU A 192 20.84 24.79 -10.57
CA GLU A 192 21.14 26.17 -10.23
C GLU A 192 19.83 26.95 -10.19
N GLY A 193 19.48 27.46 -9.01
CA GLY A 193 18.52 28.55 -8.83
C GLY A 193 17.11 28.17 -8.37
N TYR A 194 16.90 28.19 -7.05
CA TYR A 194 15.77 28.96 -6.52
C TYR A 194 16.36 30.29 -6.02
N VAL A 195 16.00 31.38 -6.72
CA VAL A 195 16.00 32.74 -6.17
C VAL A 195 14.66 32.94 -5.48
#